data_AF-A0A2N3DK63-F1
#
_entry.id   AF-A0A2N3DK63-F1
#
_cell.length_a   1.000
_cell.length_b   1.000
_cell.length_c   1.000
_cell.angle_alpha   90.00
_cell.angle_beta   90.00
_cell.angle_gamma   90.00
#
_symmetry.space_group_name_H-M   'P 1'
#
loop_
_entity.id
_entity.type
_entity.pdbx_description
1 polymer ?
#
loop_
_entity_poly.entity_id
_entity_poly.type
_entity_poly.pdbx_seq_one_letter_code
_entity_poly.pdbx_strand_id
1 'polypeptide(L)'
;MRARARRQSGFTLVEMIVVIVLIGVIVSVIAPRFAGAARRRADDTARAAALLLSAAAYRDTVGSERLALEFDGSRRTLELLVPRAEAAGS
;
A
#
# COMPACT_ATOMS: atom_id res chain seq x y z
N MET A 1 4.29 32.16 -60.75
CA MET A 1 3.73 31.01 -60.02
C MET A 1 3.35 31.44 -58.62
N ARG A 2 2.06 31.52 -58.27
CA ARG A 2 1.64 31.93 -56.92
C ARG A 2 1.68 30.71 -55.99
N ALA A 3 2.60 30.72 -55.02
CA ALA A 3 2.67 29.69 -53.99
C ALA A 3 1.38 29.75 -53.15
N ARG A 4 0.61 28.65 -53.17
CA ARG A 4 -0.63 28.52 -52.40
C ARG A 4 -0.24 28.34 -50.94
N ALA A 5 -0.44 29.37 -50.12
CA ALA A 5 -0.26 29.28 -48.67
C ALA A 5 -1.16 28.15 -48.13
N ARG A 6 -0.52 27.15 -47.53
CA ARG A 6 -1.17 25.97 -46.96
C ARG A 6 -1.93 26.45 -45.71
N ARG A 7 -3.27 26.51 -45.77
CA ARG A 7 -4.11 26.87 -44.63
C ARG A 7 -3.87 25.84 -43.52
N GLN A 8 -3.25 26.27 -42.42
CA GLN A 8 -3.10 25.44 -41.23
C GLN A 8 -4.45 25.45 -40.51
N SER A 9 -5.25 24.39 -40.70
CA SER A 9 -6.44 24.13 -39.91
C SER A 9 -6.01 23.38 -38.64
N GLY A 10 -5.95 24.07 -37.50
CA GLY A 10 -5.34 23.48 -36.30
C GLY A 10 -5.95 23.91 -34.98
N PHE A 11 -7.21 24.35 -34.97
CA PHE A 11 -7.95 24.50 -33.72
C PHE A 11 -9.44 24.68 -33.99
N THR A 12 -10.27 23.74 -33.53
CA THR A 12 -11.73 23.93 -33.55
C THR A 12 -12.31 23.71 -32.16
N LEU A 13 -13.44 24.36 -31.85
CA LEU A 13 -14.18 24.09 -30.61
C LEU A 13 -14.59 22.62 -30.51
N VAL A 14 -14.96 22.02 -31.65
CA VAL A 14 -15.34 20.61 -31.74
C VAL A 14 -14.18 19.71 -31.30
N GLU A 15 -12.96 20.02 -31.70
CA GLU A 15 -11.77 19.27 -31.32
C GLU A 15 -11.55 19.27 -29.80
N MET A 16 -11.70 20.42 -29.14
CA MET A 16 -11.61 20.48 -27.68
C MET A 16 -12.74 19.73 -26.98
N ILE A 17 -13.97 19.78 -27.51
CA ILE A 17 -15.09 19.01 -26.97
C ILE A 17 -14.79 17.51 -27.05
N VAL A 18 -14.34 17.02 -28.21
CA VAL A 18 -14.00 15.61 -28.40
C VAL A 18 -12.86 15.18 -27.45
N VAL A 19 -11.84 16.01 -27.28
CA VAL A 19 -10.71 15.73 -26.36
C VAL A 19 -11.18 15.63 -24.91
N ILE A 20 -11.99 16.59 -24.43
CA ILE A 20 -12.49 16.58 -23.04
C ILE A 20 -13.38 15.35 -22.81
N VAL A 21 -14.24 15.00 -23.77
CA VAL A 21 -15.08 13.80 -23.71
C VAL A 21 -14.19 12.55 -23.63
N LEU A 22 -13.18 12.44 -24.48
CA LEU A 22 -12.27 11.29 -24.49
C LEU A 22 -11.50 11.15 -23.16
N ILE A 23 -10.99 12.26 -22.61
CA ILE A 23 -10.33 12.27 -21.30
C ILE A 23 -11.31 11.83 -20.21
N GLY A 24 -12.55 12.33 -20.23
CA GLY A 24 -13.59 11.95 -19.27
C GLY A 24 -13.89 10.45 -19.28
N VAL A 25 -14.00 9.84 -20.47
CA VAL A 25 -14.19 8.40 -20.62
C VAL A 25 -13.01 7.62 -20.04
N ILE A 26 -11.77 8.01 -20.34
CA ILE A 26 -10.57 7.32 -19.82
C ILE A 26 -10.50 7.43 -18.29
N VAL A 27 -10.72 8.62 -17.74
CA VAL A 27 -10.69 8.87 -16.29
C VAL A 27 -11.76 8.05 -15.57
N SER A 28 -12.94 7.89 -16.16
CA SER A 28 -14.05 7.13 -15.56
C SER A 28 -13.67 5.66 -15.26
N VAL A 29 -12.82 5.06 -16.09
CA VAL A 29 -12.37 3.66 -15.95
C VAL A 29 -11.17 3.56 -15.00
N ILE A 30 -10.27 4.53 -15.06
CA ILE A 30 -8.98 4.48 -14.35
C ILE A 30 -9.09 4.92 -12.89
N ALA A 31 -9.87 5.97 -12.60
CA ALA A 31 -10.02 6.55 -11.26
C ALA A 31 -10.33 5.54 -10.12
N PRO A 32 -11.30 4.60 -10.25
CA PRO A 32 -11.63 3.68 -9.16
C PRO A 32 -10.49 2.71 -8.81
N ARG A 33 -9.62 2.38 -9.77
CA ARG A 33 -8.48 1.48 -9.55
C ARG A 33 -7.46 2.10 -8.59
N PHE A 34 -7.25 3.40 -8.70
CA PHE A 34 -6.37 4.16 -7.81
C PHE A 34 -6.97 4.31 -6.41
N ALA A 35 -8.27 4.60 -6.31
CA ALA A 35 -8.95 4.73 -5.01
C ALA A 35 -8.97 3.42 -4.21
N GLY A 36 -9.17 2.26 -4.87
CA GLY A 36 -9.23 0.96 -4.20
C GLY A 36 -7.87 0.40 -3.75
N ALA A 37 -6.77 0.82 -4.38
CA ALA A 37 -5.43 0.27 -4.09
C ALA A 37 -4.93 0.65 -2.69
N ALA A 38 -5.25 1.84 -2.19
CA ALA A 38 -4.85 2.26 -0.85
C ALA A 38 -5.58 1.46 0.24
N ARG A 39 -6.89 1.22 0.07
CA ARG A 39 -7.71 0.47 1.02
C ARG A 39 -7.27 -0.99 1.12
N ARG A 40 -7.02 -1.65 -0.02
CA ARG A 40 -6.54 -3.03 -0.07
C ARG A 40 -5.22 -3.23 0.67
N ARG A 41 -4.26 -2.31 0.51
CA ARG A 41 -2.97 -2.38 1.23
C ARG A 41 -3.12 -2.32 2.75
N ALA A 42 -4.04 -1.50 3.26
CA ALA A 42 -4.31 -1.41 4.70
C ALA A 42 -4.93 -2.70 5.23
N ASP A 43 -5.87 -3.30 4.49
CA ASP A 43 -6.49 -4.56 4.87
C ASP A 43 -5.48 -5.73 4.84
N ASP A 44 -4.60 -5.75 3.84
CA ASP A 44 -3.56 -6.78 3.72
C ASP A 44 -2.54 -6.70 4.85
N THR A 45 -2.13 -5.49 5.24
CA THR A 45 -1.22 -5.29 6.39
C THR A 45 -1.88 -5.66 7.71
N ALA A 46 -3.15 -5.29 7.91
CA ALA A 46 -3.90 -5.69 9.11
C ALA A 46 -4.04 -7.22 9.22
N ARG A 47 -4.31 -7.91 8.10
CA ARG A 47 -4.36 -9.38 8.05
C ARG A 47 -3.01 -10.02 8.37
N ALA A 48 -1.92 -9.49 7.80
CA ALA A 48 -0.57 -9.98 8.11
C ALA A 48 -0.24 -9.82 9.60
N ALA A 49 -0.57 -8.67 10.20
CA ALA A 49 -0.37 -8.44 11.63
C ALA A 49 -1.19 -9.42 12.49
N ALA A 50 -2.46 -9.66 12.14
CA ALA A 50 -3.32 -10.61 12.85
C ALA A 50 -2.76 -12.05 12.81
N LEU A 51 -2.21 -12.48 11.67
CA LEU A 51 -1.57 -13.80 11.53
C LEU A 51 -0.31 -13.95 12.38
N LEU A 52 0.50 -12.89 12.48
CA LEU A 52 1.69 -12.91 13.33
C LEU A 52 1.33 -12.99 14.82
N LEU A 53 0.32 -12.21 15.23
CA LEU A 53 -0.16 -12.22 16.61
C LEU A 53 -0.77 -13.58 17.00
N SER A 54 -1.54 -14.21 16.10
CA SER A 54 -2.10 -15.53 16.37
C SER A 54 -1.03 -16.62 16.44
N ALA A 55 0.00 -16.55 15.58
CA ALA A 55 1.13 -17.46 15.64
C ALA A 55 1.94 -17.28 16.93
N ALA A 56 2.13 -16.05 17.40
CA ALA A 56 2.80 -15.76 18.67
C ALA A 56 2.00 -16.30 19.87
N ALA A 57 0.69 -16.05 19.92
CA ALA A 57 -0.20 -16.55 20.97
C ALA A 57 -0.26 -18.09 21.00
N TYR A 58 -0.23 -18.74 19.84
CA TYR A 58 -0.16 -20.20 19.76
C TYR A 58 1.16 -20.75 20.32
N ARG A 59 2.28 -20.06 20.09
CA ARG A 59 3.58 -20.47 20.65
C ARG A 59 3.65 -20.30 22.16
N ASP A 60 3.09 -19.21 22.69
CA ASP A 60 3.02 -18.95 24.13
C ASP A 60 2.17 -20.01 24.87
N THR A 61 1.08 -20.46 24.25
CA THR A 61 0.21 -21.51 24.83
C THR A 61 0.77 -22.93 24.72
N VAL A 62 1.65 -23.20 23.76
CA VAL A 62 2.23 -24.55 23.52
C VAL A 62 3.62 -24.72 24.14
N GLY A 63 4.38 -23.65 24.37
CA GLY A 63 5.70 -23.71 25.01
C GLY A 63 5.86 -22.55 25.98
N SER A 64 5.76 -22.82 27.28
CA SER A 64 5.84 -21.85 28.38
C SER A 64 7.22 -21.20 28.54
N GLU A 65 7.69 -20.49 27.52
CA GLU A 65 8.85 -19.62 27.59
C GLU A 65 8.33 -18.17 27.56
N ARG A 66 8.41 -17.48 28.71
CA ARG A 66 7.92 -16.11 28.87
C ARG A 66 8.62 -15.20 27.87
N LEU A 67 7.94 -14.75 26.82
CA LEU A 67 8.50 -13.82 25.82
C LEU A 67 7.98 -12.41 26.09
N ALA A 68 8.88 -11.44 26.21
CA ALA A 68 8.52 -10.03 26.31
C ALA A 68 8.64 -9.35 24.94
N LEU A 69 7.65 -8.55 24.56
CA LEU A 69 7.67 -7.74 23.35
C LEU A 69 7.94 -6.28 23.75
N GLU A 70 9.06 -5.73 23.29
CA GLU A 70 9.39 -4.32 23.48
C GLU A 70 9.22 -3.56 22.16
N PHE A 71 8.47 -2.46 22.18
CA PHE A 71 8.23 -1.62 21.03
C PHE A 71 9.07 -0.34 21.13
N ASP A 72 10.09 -0.24 20.28
CA ASP A 72 10.87 0.99 20.14
C ASP A 72 10.12 1.96 19.21
N GLY A 73 9.46 2.96 19.81
CA GLY A 73 8.70 3.98 19.09
C GLY A 73 9.55 4.90 18.20
N SER A 74 10.86 4.98 18.42
CA SER A 74 11.76 5.80 17.60
C SER A 74 12.16 5.10 16.31
N ARG A 75 12.27 3.77 16.35
CA ARG A 75 12.69 2.93 15.22
C ARG A 75 11.55 2.15 14.56
N ARG A 76 10.35 2.17 15.16
CA ARG A 76 9.18 1.38 14.73
C ARG A 76 9.50 -0.12 14.62
N THR A 77 10.36 -0.62 15.49
CA THR A 77 10.75 -2.04 15.52
C THR A 77 10.17 -2.71 16.76
N LEU A 78 9.72 -3.95 16.59
CA LEU A 78 9.29 -4.83 17.67
C LEU A 78 10.42 -5.81 17.96
N GLU A 79 10.99 -5.75 19.15
CA GLU A 79 12.04 -6.66 19.59
C GLU A 79 11.46 -7.69 20.57
N LEU A 80 11.86 -8.95 20.37
CA LEU A 80 11.41 -10.09 21.16
C LEU A 80 12.51 -10.44 22.16
N LEU A 81 12.30 -10.12 23.43
CA LEU A 81 13.22 -10.48 24.51
C LEU A 81 12.85 -11.85 25.09
N VAL A 82 13.82 -12.77 25.03
CA VAL A 82 13.76 -14.09 25.67
C VAL A 82 14.55 -14.01 26.99
N PRO A 83 13.95 -14.31 28.15
CA PRO A 83 14.66 -14.36 29.41
C PRO A 83 15.58 -15.59 29.38
N ARG A 84 16.86 -15.34 29.14
CA ARG A 84 17.91 -16.35 29.28
C ARG A 84 17.90 -16.80 30.75
N ALA A 85 17.40 -18.01 31.00
CA ALA A 85 17.57 -18.66 32.28
C ALA A 85 19.08 -18.86 32.49
N GLU A 86 19.70 -18.00 33.30
CA GLU A 86 21.03 -18.24 33.82
C GLU A 86 21.01 -19.58 34.54
N ALA A 87 21.91 -20.46 34.10
CA ALA A 87 22.13 -21.75 34.70
C ALA A 87 22.39 -21.58 36.19
N ALA A 88 21.41 -21.94 37.01
CA ALA A 88 21.59 -22.17 38.43
C ALA A 88 22.42 -23.46 38.60
N GLY A 89 23.74 -23.31 38.49
CA GLY A 89 24.72 -24.27 38.96
C GLY A 89 25.38 -23.71 40.21
N SER A 90 25.02 -24.26 41.38
CA SER A 90 25.93 -24.60 42.48
C SER A 90 25.17 -25.37 43.56
#